data_AF-A0A371CGH3-F1
#
_entry.id   AF-A0A371CGH3-F1
#
_cell.length_a   1.000
_cell.length_b   1.000
_cell.length_c   1.000
_cell.angle_alpha   90.00
_cell.angle_beta   90.00
_cell.angle_gamma   90.00
#
_symmetry.space_group_name_H-M   'P 1'
#
loop_
_entity.id
_entity.type
_entity.pdbx_description
1 polymer ?
#
loop_
_entity_poly.entity_id
_entity_poly.type
_entity_poly.pdbx_seq_one_letter_code
_entity_poly.pdbx_strand_id
1 'polypeptide(L)'
;MPDPAPADSIQLSHKEIDRLREVLETWAAKSRAEKREMKAALVDEFLGARGVDDSNPYAPGFLMASMQKITHWFSNNAPTKDSRLPRALRTVWTAREVFNIRRQEAVAERQKEILESGEKTASIAALNAARAELWAALSDEEKMEFERDADEWSFDGPDPNLRTMIAEKRLADWVASFVTLLWNQAGAVSELTFYYRDLMAKMKWGRYDTSMHWHRDDPKNPRFVDLYPDWKNDYLGQFARYANMTLFPETRNPNNEKGLKQRRVEPDIVLETYPD
;
A
#
# COMPACT_ATOMS: atom_id res chain seq x y z
N MET A 1 25.58 -21.52 -27.84
CA MET A 1 25.87 -20.98 -26.49
C MET A 1 24.59 -21.11 -25.70
N PRO A 2 24.60 -21.65 -24.47
CA PRO A 2 23.39 -21.71 -23.66
C PRO A 2 22.92 -20.30 -23.29
N ASP A 3 21.61 -20.08 -23.31
CA ASP A 3 21.00 -18.80 -22.93
C ASP A 3 21.30 -18.46 -21.45
N PRO A 4 21.48 -17.16 -21.12
CA PRO A 4 21.61 -16.76 -19.72
C PRO A 4 20.39 -17.22 -18.93
N ALA A 5 20.63 -17.76 -17.74
CA ALA A 5 19.54 -18.19 -16.87
C ALA A 5 18.60 -16.99 -16.60
N PRO A 6 17.27 -17.18 -16.66
CA PRO A 6 16.32 -16.10 -16.46
C PRO A 6 16.53 -15.48 -15.07
N ALA A 7 16.39 -14.16 -14.95
CA ALA A 7 16.63 -13.40 -13.72
C ALA A 7 15.85 -13.92 -12.50
N ASP A 8 14.77 -14.66 -12.73
CA ASP A 8 13.95 -15.29 -11.69
C ASP A 8 14.56 -16.55 -11.06
N SER A 9 15.58 -17.13 -11.69
CA SER A 9 16.26 -18.36 -11.21
C SER A 9 17.26 -18.12 -10.07
N ILE A 10 17.68 -16.87 -9.84
CA ILE A 10 18.68 -16.52 -8.82
C ILE A 10 17.96 -16.19 -7.50
N GLN A 11 18.06 -17.12 -6.54
CA GLN A 11 17.50 -16.99 -5.19
C GLN A 11 18.59 -16.58 -4.20
N LEU A 12 18.21 -15.80 -3.18
CA LEU A 12 19.10 -15.49 -2.04
C LEU A 12 19.26 -16.73 -1.16
N SER A 13 20.49 -17.04 -0.76
CA SER A 13 20.77 -18.11 0.18
C SER A 13 20.43 -17.69 1.61
N HIS A 14 20.28 -18.67 2.52
CA HIS A 14 20.03 -18.37 3.93
C HIS A 14 21.12 -17.49 4.56
N LYS A 15 22.39 -17.75 4.21
CA LYS A 15 23.53 -16.94 4.69
C LYS A 15 23.46 -15.49 4.22
N GLU A 16 23.06 -15.27 2.97
CA GLU A 16 22.88 -13.92 2.42
C GLU A 16 21.71 -13.21 3.09
N ILE A 17 20.60 -13.91 3.37
CA ILE A 17 19.46 -13.36 4.09
C ILE A 17 19.86 -12.93 5.50
N ASP A 18 20.63 -13.75 6.22
CA ASP A 18 21.12 -13.41 7.55
C ASP A 18 22.05 -12.18 7.51
N ARG A 19 22.93 -12.12 6.51
CA ARG A 19 23.77 -10.93 6.29
C ARG A 19 22.95 -9.67 6.00
N LEU A 20 21.90 -9.79 5.20
CA LEU A 20 20.99 -8.68 4.92
C LEU A 20 20.24 -8.21 6.17
N ARG A 21 19.90 -9.12 7.10
CA ARG A 21 19.29 -8.78 8.40
C ARG A 21 20.23 -7.99 9.30
N GLU A 22 21.50 -8.37 9.39
CA GLU A 22 22.49 -7.59 10.15
C GLU A 22 22.62 -6.17 9.60
N VAL A 23 22.67 -6.03 8.27
CA VAL A 23 22.75 -4.72 7.63
C VAL A 23 21.47 -3.90 7.85
N LEU A 24 20.32 -4.56 7.93
CA LEU A 24 19.02 -3.94 8.15
C LEU A 24 18.96 -3.08 9.42
N GLU A 25 19.63 -3.51 10.49
CA GLU A 25 19.63 -2.81 11.79
C GLU A 25 20.15 -1.38 11.68
N THR A 26 21.14 -1.16 10.81
CA THR A 26 21.74 0.16 10.58
C THR A 26 21.21 0.86 9.33
N TRP A 27 20.31 0.21 8.59
CA TRP A 27 19.86 0.65 7.27
C TRP A 27 19.09 1.97 7.32
N ALA A 28 18.23 2.17 8.33
CA ALA A 28 17.40 3.37 8.46
C ALA A 28 18.20 4.66 8.71
N ALA A 29 19.38 4.55 9.33
CA ALA A 29 20.26 5.66 9.67
C ALA A 29 21.10 6.15 8.47
N LYS A 30 21.21 5.35 7.40
CA LYS A 30 22.05 5.65 6.23
C LYS A 30 21.38 6.58 5.24
N SER A 31 22.18 7.48 4.67
CA SER A 31 21.84 8.36 3.55
C SER A 31 21.60 7.56 2.27
N ARG A 32 21.08 8.24 1.23
CA ARG A 32 20.82 7.61 -0.07
C ARG A 32 22.11 7.15 -0.77
N ALA A 33 23.20 7.91 -0.61
CA ALA A 33 24.51 7.55 -1.16
C ALA A 33 25.08 6.31 -0.47
N GLU A 34 25.09 6.30 0.86
CA GLU A 34 25.57 5.16 1.67
C GLU A 34 24.76 3.88 1.39
N LYS A 35 23.45 3.98 1.21
CA LYS A 35 22.60 2.84 0.83
C LYS A 35 22.93 2.30 -0.55
N ARG A 36 23.33 3.15 -1.50
CA ARG A 36 23.72 2.73 -2.84
C ARG A 36 25.06 2.00 -2.80
N GLU A 37 26.04 2.56 -2.10
CA GLU A 37 27.36 1.96 -1.93
C GLU A 37 27.27 0.61 -1.19
N MET A 38 26.48 0.55 -0.12
CA MET A 38 26.30 -0.67 0.64
C MET A 38 25.61 -1.79 -0.15
N LYS A 39 24.67 -1.45 -1.04
CA LYS A 39 24.10 -2.43 -1.97
C LYS A 39 25.13 -2.96 -2.94
N ALA A 40 25.98 -2.10 -3.49
CA ALA A 40 27.07 -2.54 -4.38
C ALA A 40 28.03 -3.47 -3.64
N ALA A 41 28.47 -3.10 -2.43
CA ALA A 41 29.33 -3.93 -1.60
C ALA A 41 28.72 -5.30 -1.26
N LEU A 42 27.41 -5.36 -0.97
CA LEU A 42 26.72 -6.63 -0.72
C LEU A 42 26.61 -7.50 -1.98
N VAL A 43 26.43 -6.88 -3.14
CA VAL A 43 26.44 -7.61 -4.42
C VAL A 43 27.81 -8.23 -4.65
N ASP A 44 28.89 -7.46 -4.45
CA ASP A 44 30.27 -7.92 -4.61
C ASP A 44 30.60 -9.03 -3.59
N GLU A 45 30.18 -8.87 -2.33
CA GLU A 45 30.32 -9.87 -1.26
C GLU A 45 29.63 -11.19 -1.64
N PHE A 46 28.39 -11.14 -2.16
CA PHE A 46 27.62 -12.32 -2.51
C PHE A 46 28.15 -13.00 -3.78
N LEU A 47 28.63 -12.23 -4.76
CA LEU A 47 29.31 -12.75 -5.94
C LEU A 47 30.59 -13.49 -5.57
N GLY A 48 31.42 -12.87 -4.73
CA GLY A 48 32.65 -13.49 -4.22
C GLY A 48 32.36 -14.78 -3.45
N ALA A 49 31.35 -14.77 -2.56
CA ALA A 49 30.94 -15.96 -1.80
C ALA A 49 30.43 -17.11 -2.70
N ARG A 50 29.90 -16.79 -3.88
CA ARG A 50 29.43 -17.75 -4.88
C ARG A 50 30.51 -18.15 -5.89
N GLY A 51 31.72 -17.59 -5.80
CA GLY A 51 32.82 -17.86 -6.72
C GLY A 51 32.55 -17.38 -8.15
N VAL A 52 31.71 -16.36 -8.32
CA VAL A 52 31.44 -15.75 -9.63
C VAL A 52 32.51 -14.70 -9.89
N ASP A 53 33.44 -15.00 -10.80
CA ASP A 53 34.50 -14.09 -11.21
C ASP A 53 34.02 -13.05 -12.25
N ASP A 54 34.69 -11.91 -12.31
CA ASP A 54 34.42 -10.81 -13.26
C ASP A 54 34.65 -11.22 -14.72
N SER A 55 35.47 -12.26 -14.93
CA SER A 55 35.68 -12.87 -16.25
C SER A 55 34.50 -13.71 -16.75
N ASN A 56 33.50 -13.98 -15.90
CA ASN A 56 32.35 -14.79 -16.26
C ASN A 56 31.37 -14.00 -17.15
N PRO A 57 31.07 -14.46 -18.38
CA PRO A 57 30.16 -13.77 -19.29
C PRO A 57 28.72 -13.64 -18.76
N TYR A 58 28.34 -14.42 -17.74
CA TYR A 58 27.06 -14.35 -17.05
C TYR A 58 27.07 -13.44 -15.82
N ALA A 59 28.23 -12.94 -15.39
CA ALA A 59 28.36 -12.05 -14.24
C ALA A 59 27.50 -10.78 -14.36
N PRO A 60 27.38 -10.10 -15.53
CA PRO A 60 26.52 -8.91 -15.65
C PRO A 60 25.03 -9.18 -15.42
N GLY A 61 24.53 -10.32 -15.90
CA GLY A 61 23.14 -10.74 -15.68
C GLY A 61 22.89 -11.11 -14.22
N PHE A 62 23.86 -11.78 -13.59
CA PHE A 62 23.81 -12.14 -12.18
C PHE A 62 23.93 -10.92 -11.26
N LEU A 63 24.78 -9.94 -11.62
CA LEU A 63 24.94 -8.64 -10.96
C LEU A 63 23.61 -7.88 -10.92
N MET A 64 22.94 -7.74 -12.08
CA MET A 64 21.66 -7.05 -12.17
C MET A 64 20.56 -7.76 -11.39
N ALA A 65 20.47 -9.09 -11.51
CA ALA A 65 19.50 -9.89 -10.78
C ALA A 65 19.73 -9.80 -9.26
N SER A 66 20.97 -9.93 -8.79
CA SER A 66 21.34 -9.83 -7.37
C SER A 66 21.07 -8.44 -6.81
N MET A 67 21.41 -7.39 -7.56
CA MET A 67 21.12 -6.00 -7.18
C MET A 67 19.62 -5.73 -7.05
N GLN A 68 18.81 -6.29 -7.96
CA GLN A 68 17.34 -6.23 -7.88
C GLN A 68 16.82 -7.01 -6.67
N LYS A 69 17.27 -8.24 -6.42
CA LYS A 69 16.82 -9.06 -5.29
C LYS A 69 17.19 -8.43 -3.95
N ILE A 70 18.41 -7.92 -3.79
CA ILE A 70 18.85 -7.18 -2.59
C ILE A 70 18.01 -5.91 -2.43
N THR A 71 17.76 -5.17 -3.51
CA THR A 71 16.92 -3.98 -3.47
C THR A 71 15.47 -4.29 -3.07
N HIS A 72 14.87 -5.33 -3.62
CA HIS A 72 13.53 -5.78 -3.24
C HIS A 72 13.50 -6.28 -1.80
N TRP A 73 14.50 -7.04 -1.38
CA TRP A 73 14.60 -7.53 -0.01
C TRP A 73 14.64 -6.37 0.99
N PHE A 74 15.50 -5.37 0.78
CA PHE A 74 15.51 -4.17 1.63
C PHE A 74 14.21 -3.36 1.52
N SER A 75 13.57 -3.30 0.36
CA SER A 75 12.29 -2.59 0.22
C SER A 75 11.15 -3.28 1.01
N ASN A 76 11.22 -4.61 1.14
CA ASN A 76 10.21 -5.41 1.85
C ASN A 76 10.49 -5.54 3.35
N ASN A 77 11.77 -5.44 3.76
CA ASN A 77 12.18 -5.71 5.14
C ASN A 77 12.66 -4.45 5.88
N ALA A 78 13.11 -3.41 5.18
CA ALA A 78 13.48 -2.19 5.87
C ALA A 78 12.23 -1.57 6.50
N PRO A 79 12.30 -1.13 7.77
CA PRO A 79 11.25 -0.32 8.34
C PRO A 79 11.08 0.88 7.42
N THR A 80 9.94 0.92 6.73
CA THR A 80 9.63 2.03 5.83
C THR A 80 9.64 3.26 6.70
N LYS A 81 10.60 4.17 6.45
CA LYS A 81 10.73 5.46 7.18
C LYS A 81 9.58 6.42 6.89
N ASP A 82 8.48 5.87 6.41
CA ASP A 82 7.32 6.50 5.83
C ASP A 82 6.33 5.35 5.61
N SER A 83 5.43 5.11 6.58
CA SER A 83 4.04 4.92 6.21
C SER A 83 3.56 6.25 5.61
N ARG A 84 4.15 6.63 4.47
CA ARG A 84 3.53 7.62 3.58
C ARG A 84 2.10 7.13 3.46
N LEU A 85 1.14 8.05 3.58
CA LEU A 85 -0.19 7.87 3.04
C LEU A 85 -0.06 6.96 1.82
N PRO A 86 -0.85 5.87 1.68
CA PRO A 86 -0.78 5.05 0.48
C PRO A 86 -0.60 5.98 -0.70
N ARG A 87 0.33 5.69 -1.60
CA ARG A 87 0.55 6.54 -2.79
C ARG A 87 -0.77 6.89 -3.52
N ALA A 88 -1.85 6.16 -3.21
CA ALA A 88 -3.22 6.35 -3.67
C ALA A 88 -4.13 7.34 -2.87
N LEU A 89 -3.71 7.90 -1.73
CA LEU A 89 -4.30 9.16 -1.19
C LEU A 89 -3.56 10.38 -1.77
N ARG A 90 -2.98 10.25 -2.96
CA ARG A 90 -2.44 11.37 -3.73
C ARG A 90 -3.62 12.23 -4.15
N THR A 91 -3.61 13.47 -3.69
CA THR A 91 -4.41 14.58 -4.23
C THR A 91 -3.93 15.03 -5.63
N VAL A 92 -3.01 14.30 -6.26
CA VAL A 92 -2.40 14.69 -7.53
C VAL A 92 -2.55 13.53 -8.53
N TRP A 93 -3.38 13.77 -9.53
CA TRP A 93 -3.56 12.93 -10.70
C TRP A 93 -2.51 13.28 -11.75
N THR A 94 -2.02 12.28 -12.47
CA THR A 94 -1.20 12.49 -13.67
C THR A 94 -2.03 12.27 -14.93
N ALA A 95 -1.70 12.99 -16.01
CA ALA A 95 -2.36 12.83 -17.31
C ALA A 95 -2.40 11.37 -17.78
N ARG A 96 -1.32 10.63 -17.51
CA ARG A 96 -1.22 9.19 -17.81
C ARG A 96 -2.21 8.34 -17.01
N GLU A 97 -2.45 8.67 -15.75
CA GLU A 97 -3.47 7.98 -14.93
C GLU A 97 -4.87 8.26 -15.44
N VAL A 98 -5.17 9.52 -15.75
CA VAL A 98 -6.46 9.92 -16.34
C VAL A 98 -6.69 9.19 -17.66
N PHE A 99 -5.69 9.18 -18.55
CA PHE A 99 -5.73 8.45 -19.81
C PHE A 99 -6.02 6.96 -19.62
N ASN A 100 -5.27 6.29 -18.74
CA ASN A 100 -5.44 4.85 -18.51
C ASN A 100 -6.85 4.49 -18.01
N ILE A 101 -7.51 5.42 -17.33
CA ILE A 101 -8.87 5.25 -16.84
C ILE A 101 -9.88 5.55 -17.94
N ARG A 102 -9.78 6.72 -18.61
CA ARG A 102 -10.72 7.11 -19.68
C ARG A 102 -10.64 6.21 -20.91
N ARG A 103 -9.48 5.62 -21.19
CA ARG A 103 -9.26 4.70 -22.31
C ARG A 103 -9.13 3.24 -21.86
N GLN A 104 -9.70 2.87 -20.71
CA GLN A 104 -9.58 1.53 -20.13
C GLN A 104 -9.99 0.42 -21.12
N GLU A 105 -11.06 0.63 -21.89
CA GLU A 105 -11.54 -0.36 -22.87
C GLU A 105 -10.54 -0.58 -24.01
N ALA A 106 -10.05 0.51 -24.62
CA ALA A 106 -9.03 0.43 -25.67
C ALA A 106 -7.73 -0.21 -25.16
N VAL A 107 -7.33 0.09 -23.92
CA VAL A 107 -6.17 -0.54 -23.28
C VAL A 107 -6.39 -2.04 -23.07
N ALA A 108 -7.60 -2.45 -22.66
CA ALA A 108 -7.93 -3.86 -22.45
C ALA A 108 -7.99 -4.65 -23.76
N GLU A 109 -8.53 -4.05 -24.82
CA GLU A 109 -8.53 -4.62 -26.17
C GLU A 109 -7.09 -4.80 -26.69
N ARG A 110 -6.28 -3.75 -26.61
CA ARG A 110 -4.87 -3.83 -27.02
C ARG A 110 -4.06 -4.83 -26.19
N GLN A 111 -4.32 -4.92 -24.89
CA GLN A 111 -3.70 -5.94 -24.04
C GLN A 111 -4.02 -7.35 -24.53
N LYS A 112 -5.26 -7.61 -24.94
CA LYS A 112 -5.70 -8.90 -25.47
C LYS A 112 -4.98 -9.24 -26.77
N GLU A 113 -4.88 -8.30 -27.71
CA GLU A 113 -4.13 -8.48 -28.96
C GLU A 113 -2.65 -8.85 -28.71
N ILE A 114 -1.99 -8.16 -27.77
CA ILE A 114 -0.58 -8.42 -27.41
C ILE A 114 -0.42 -9.84 -26.84
N LEU A 115 -1.38 -10.30 -26.02
CA LEU A 115 -1.36 -11.65 -25.48
C LEU A 115 -1.60 -12.72 -26.56
N GLU A 116 -2.55 -12.47 -27.47
CA GLU A 116 -2.88 -13.38 -28.58
C GLU A 116 -1.76 -13.48 -29.61
N SER A 117 -1.03 -12.38 -29.85
CA SER A 117 0.13 -12.36 -30.74
C SER A 117 1.36 -13.12 -30.18
N GLY A 118 1.39 -13.40 -28.88
CA GLY A 118 2.53 -14.00 -28.19
C GLY A 118 3.70 -13.05 -27.95
N GLU A 119 3.59 -11.76 -28.29
CA GLU A 119 4.64 -10.76 -28.04
C GLU A 119 4.98 -10.66 -26.54
N LYS A 120 3.97 -10.78 -25.68
CA LYS A 120 4.12 -10.93 -24.23
C LYS A 120 3.30 -12.13 -23.75
N THR A 121 3.88 -12.91 -22.86
CA THR A 121 3.20 -14.06 -22.22
C THR A 121 2.56 -13.70 -20.88
N ALA A 122 3.10 -12.69 -20.19
CA ALA A 122 2.59 -12.25 -18.90
C ALA A 122 1.54 -11.14 -19.05
N SER A 123 0.35 -11.33 -18.46
CA SER A 123 -0.78 -10.39 -18.52
C SER A 123 -0.40 -8.97 -18.08
N ILE A 124 0.38 -8.82 -17.01
CA ILE A 124 0.83 -7.51 -16.51
C ILE A 124 1.82 -6.86 -17.49
N ALA A 125 2.71 -7.64 -18.10
CA ALA A 125 3.65 -7.13 -19.09
C ALA A 125 2.92 -6.63 -20.35
N ALA A 126 1.92 -7.39 -20.82
CA ALA A 126 1.05 -6.99 -21.92
C ALA A 126 0.24 -5.72 -21.61
N LEU A 127 -0.29 -5.60 -20.38
CA LEU A 127 -1.01 -4.40 -19.95
C LEU A 127 -0.12 -3.15 -19.97
N ASN A 128 1.10 -3.26 -19.46
CA ASN A 128 2.03 -2.14 -19.43
C ASN A 128 2.49 -1.75 -20.84
N ALA A 129 2.68 -2.73 -21.74
CA ALA A 129 2.97 -2.48 -23.15
C ALA A 129 1.81 -1.75 -23.84
N ALA A 130 0.58 -2.25 -23.71
CA ALA A 130 -0.62 -1.62 -24.27
C ALA A 130 -0.78 -0.15 -23.83
N ARG A 131 -0.60 0.13 -22.53
CA ARG A 131 -0.66 1.50 -22.00
C ARG A 131 0.44 2.40 -22.58
N ALA A 132 1.66 1.87 -22.71
CA ALA A 132 2.78 2.63 -23.22
C ALA A 132 2.62 2.96 -24.71
N GLU A 133 2.22 1.98 -25.52
CA GLU A 133 1.95 2.13 -26.95
C GLU A 133 0.85 3.15 -27.22
N LEU A 134 -0.32 2.97 -26.59
CA LEU A 134 -1.46 3.85 -26.82
C LEU A 134 -1.19 5.27 -26.34
N TRP A 135 -0.47 5.46 -25.23
CA TRP A 135 -0.05 6.79 -24.78
C TRP A 135 0.96 7.45 -25.73
N ALA A 136 1.91 6.68 -26.25
CA ALA A 136 2.91 7.19 -27.18
C ALA A 136 2.32 7.57 -28.54
N ALA A 137 1.22 6.92 -28.94
CA ALA A 137 0.51 7.20 -30.17
C ALA A 137 -0.33 8.49 -30.13
N LEU A 138 -0.60 9.04 -28.95
CA LEU A 138 -1.32 10.31 -28.82
C LEU A 138 -0.48 11.48 -29.36
N SER A 139 -1.16 12.38 -30.05
CA SER A 139 -0.66 13.72 -30.37
C SER A 139 -0.38 14.53 -29.10
N ASP A 140 0.39 15.60 -29.22
CA ASP A 140 0.68 16.46 -28.08
C ASP A 140 -0.58 17.24 -27.66
N GLU A 141 -1.45 17.59 -28.60
CA GLU A 141 -2.77 18.16 -28.32
C GLU A 141 -3.64 17.24 -27.46
N GLU A 142 -3.71 15.94 -27.79
CA GLU A 142 -4.47 14.97 -26.99
C GLU A 142 -3.86 14.78 -25.60
N LYS A 143 -2.52 14.79 -25.48
CA LYS A 143 -1.85 14.69 -24.17
C LYS A 143 -2.18 15.91 -23.30
N MET A 144 -2.21 17.11 -23.88
CA MET A 144 -2.60 18.34 -23.15
C MET A 144 -4.03 18.26 -22.60
N GLU A 145 -4.96 17.62 -23.32
CA GLU A 145 -6.32 17.42 -22.80
C GLU A 145 -6.31 16.58 -21.51
N PHE A 146 -5.54 15.50 -21.48
CA PHE A 146 -5.39 14.67 -20.30
C PHE A 146 -4.62 15.36 -19.16
N GLU A 147 -3.69 16.26 -19.48
CA GLU A 147 -3.02 17.12 -18.48
C GLU A 147 -4.02 18.07 -17.83
N ARG A 148 -4.86 18.73 -18.62
CA ARG A 148 -5.93 19.59 -18.10
C ARG A 148 -6.92 18.80 -17.24
N ASP A 149 -7.36 17.63 -17.69
CA ASP A 149 -8.24 16.76 -16.90
C ASP A 149 -7.57 16.31 -15.59
N ALA A 150 -6.26 16.07 -15.60
CA ALA A 150 -5.51 15.68 -14.41
C ALA A 150 -5.42 16.83 -13.39
N ASP A 151 -5.20 18.05 -13.86
CA ASP A 151 -5.23 19.23 -13.01
C ASP A 151 -6.62 19.45 -12.41
N GLU A 152 -7.68 19.34 -13.22
CA GLU A 152 -9.08 19.42 -12.77
C GLU A 152 -9.38 18.34 -11.72
N TRP A 153 -9.03 17.08 -11.99
CA TRP A 153 -9.26 15.98 -11.03
C TRP A 153 -8.43 16.10 -9.77
N SER A 154 -7.28 16.76 -9.82
CA SER A 154 -6.46 17.04 -8.64
C SER A 154 -7.09 18.09 -7.74
N PHE A 155 -7.78 19.08 -8.34
CA PHE A 155 -8.41 20.17 -7.62
C PHE A 155 -9.86 19.83 -7.17
N ASP A 156 -10.70 19.42 -8.12
CA ASP A 156 -12.14 19.20 -7.92
C ASP A 156 -12.51 17.74 -7.63
N GLY A 157 -11.55 16.83 -7.80
CA GLY A 157 -11.76 15.38 -7.75
C GLY A 157 -12.26 14.81 -9.09
N PRO A 158 -12.19 13.47 -9.27
CA PRO A 158 -12.63 12.82 -10.50
C PRO A 158 -14.14 12.95 -10.73
N ASP A 159 -14.62 12.60 -11.92
CA ASP A 159 -16.06 12.62 -12.24
C ASP A 159 -16.87 11.60 -11.38
N PRO A 160 -18.21 11.77 -11.27
CA PRO A 160 -19.05 10.92 -10.41
C PRO A 160 -19.00 9.42 -10.72
N ASN A 161 -18.89 9.04 -12.00
CA ASN A 161 -18.82 7.64 -12.40
C ASN A 161 -17.49 7.03 -11.97
N LEU A 162 -16.41 7.78 -12.11
CA LEU A 162 -15.10 7.35 -11.64
C LEU A 162 -15.00 7.32 -10.11
N ARG A 163 -15.58 8.29 -9.38
CA ARG A 163 -15.68 8.23 -7.91
C ARG A 163 -16.32 6.92 -7.45
N THR A 164 -17.39 6.51 -8.12
CA THR A 164 -18.09 5.25 -7.86
C THR A 164 -17.19 4.03 -8.10
N MET A 165 -16.47 4.00 -9.23
CA MET A 165 -15.54 2.91 -9.54
C MET A 165 -14.36 2.85 -8.56
N ILE A 166 -13.79 4.00 -8.19
CA ILE A 166 -12.71 4.09 -7.20
C ILE A 166 -13.23 3.60 -5.86
N ALA A 167 -14.42 4.03 -5.44
CA ALA A 167 -15.01 3.59 -4.19
C ALA A 167 -15.14 2.06 -4.14
N GLU A 168 -15.65 1.45 -5.19
CA GLU A 168 -15.84 -0.01 -5.26
C GLU A 168 -14.51 -0.78 -5.28
N LYS A 169 -13.49 -0.26 -5.98
CA LYS A 169 -12.20 -0.97 -6.16
C LYS A 169 -11.15 -0.69 -5.10
N ARG A 170 -11.18 0.47 -4.45
CA ARG A 170 -10.06 1.00 -3.66
C ARG A 170 -10.43 1.47 -2.26
N LEU A 171 -11.69 1.81 -1.99
CA LEU A 171 -12.07 2.44 -0.72
C LEU A 171 -11.70 1.58 0.49
N ALA A 172 -11.94 0.28 0.43
CA ALA A 172 -11.62 -0.63 1.53
C ALA A 172 -10.12 -0.60 1.86
N ASP A 173 -9.25 -0.66 0.85
CA ASP A 173 -7.80 -0.60 1.03
C ASP A 173 -7.34 0.76 1.56
N TRP A 174 -7.96 1.85 1.09
CA TRP A 174 -7.65 3.20 1.55
C TRP A 174 -8.05 3.42 2.99
N VAL A 175 -9.25 3.00 3.36
CA VAL A 175 -9.75 3.05 4.74
C VAL A 175 -8.86 2.22 5.67
N ALA A 176 -8.54 0.98 5.27
CA ALA A 176 -7.65 0.12 6.04
C ALA A 176 -6.29 0.79 6.27
N SER A 177 -5.73 1.39 5.21
CA SER A 177 -4.45 2.08 5.30
C SER A 177 -4.49 3.35 6.15
N PHE A 178 -5.58 4.11 6.07
CA PHE A 178 -5.77 5.32 6.88
C PHE A 178 -5.85 4.98 8.37
N VAL A 179 -6.67 3.99 8.73
CA VAL A 179 -6.77 3.48 10.12
C VAL A 179 -5.42 2.91 10.59
N THR A 180 -4.70 2.18 9.72
CA THR A 180 -3.34 1.70 10.01
C THR A 180 -2.40 2.86 10.32
N LEU A 181 -2.49 3.95 9.55
CA LEU A 181 -1.64 5.12 9.72
C LEU A 181 -1.91 5.81 11.06
N LEU A 182 -3.17 6.03 11.41
CA LEU A 182 -3.56 6.62 12.69
C LEU A 182 -3.02 5.80 13.87
N TRP A 183 -3.12 4.47 13.78
CA TRP A 183 -2.55 3.59 14.78
C TRP A 183 -1.01 3.70 14.84
N ASN A 184 -0.33 3.48 13.72
CA ASN A 184 1.12 3.36 13.71
C ASN A 184 1.85 4.69 13.99
N GLN A 185 1.29 5.82 13.56
CA GLN A 185 1.95 7.14 13.70
C GLN A 185 1.49 7.91 14.93
N ALA A 186 0.20 7.82 15.27
CA ALA A 186 -0.37 8.61 16.36
C ALA A 186 -0.72 7.75 17.59
N GLY A 187 -0.57 6.43 17.52
CA GLY A 187 -1.03 5.52 18.58
C GLY A 187 -2.55 5.59 18.78
N ALA A 188 -3.30 6.07 17.80
CA ALA A 188 -4.72 6.37 17.95
C ALA A 188 -5.59 5.15 17.66
N VAL A 189 -6.55 4.88 18.53
CA VAL A 189 -7.65 3.95 18.24
C VAL A 189 -8.66 4.68 17.39
N SER A 190 -8.92 4.12 16.22
CA SER A 190 -9.81 4.73 15.24
C SER A 190 -10.76 3.70 14.67
N GLU A 191 -11.93 4.18 14.30
CA GLU A 191 -12.90 3.46 13.51
C GLU A 191 -13.39 4.39 12.43
N LEU A 192 -13.61 3.82 11.25
CA LEU A 192 -14.12 4.52 10.11
C LEU A 192 -15.29 3.72 9.52
N THR A 193 -16.48 4.28 9.67
CA THR A 193 -17.67 3.87 8.94
C THR A 193 -17.76 4.68 7.65
N PHE A 194 -18.02 4.02 6.54
CA PHE A 194 -18.13 4.66 5.23
C PHE A 194 -19.33 4.13 4.45
N TYR A 195 -19.89 5.01 3.63
CA TYR A 195 -20.98 4.71 2.72
C TYR A 195 -20.56 5.14 1.32
N TYR A 196 -20.92 4.34 0.33
CA TYR A 196 -20.70 4.70 -1.07
C TYR A 196 -21.80 4.14 -1.94
N ARG A 197 -22.03 4.78 -3.07
CA ARG A 197 -22.88 4.24 -4.14
C ARG A 197 -21.99 3.33 -5.00
N ASP A 198 -22.44 2.12 -5.31
CA ASP A 198 -21.75 1.20 -6.23
C ASP A 198 -22.11 1.47 -7.71
N LEU A 199 -21.45 0.78 -8.64
CA LEU A 199 -21.72 0.90 -10.08
C LEU A 199 -23.15 0.50 -10.48
N MET A 200 -23.86 -0.27 -9.63
CA MET A 200 -25.27 -0.62 -9.81
C MET A 200 -26.23 0.38 -9.17
N ALA A 201 -25.73 1.55 -8.76
CA ALA A 201 -26.47 2.59 -8.06
C ALA A 201 -27.08 2.18 -6.71
N LYS A 202 -26.53 1.14 -6.07
CA LYS A 202 -26.95 0.69 -4.74
C LYS A 202 -26.05 1.28 -3.67
N MET A 203 -26.64 1.63 -2.53
CA MET A 203 -25.88 2.04 -1.37
C MET A 203 -25.16 0.82 -0.77
N LYS A 204 -23.86 0.97 -0.58
CA LYS A 204 -22.99 0.05 0.15
C LYS A 204 -22.48 0.77 1.37
N TRP A 205 -22.18 -0.01 2.40
CA TRP A 205 -21.57 0.50 3.61
C TRP A 205 -20.53 -0.50 4.11
N GLY A 206 -19.56 0.02 4.83
CA GLY A 206 -18.52 -0.77 5.46
C GLY A 206 -18.01 -0.08 6.72
N ARG A 207 -17.31 -0.87 7.52
CA ARG A 207 -16.66 -0.43 8.75
C ARG A 207 -15.28 -1.05 8.82
N TYR A 208 -14.31 -0.24 9.23
CA TYR A 208 -12.96 -0.69 9.52
C TYR A 208 -12.49 -0.03 10.80
N ASP A 209 -11.90 -0.80 11.71
CA ASP A 209 -11.45 -0.30 12.99
C ASP A 209 -10.09 -0.90 13.38
N THR A 210 -9.38 -0.23 14.30
CA THR A 210 -8.03 -0.60 14.72
C THR A 210 -7.93 -2.04 15.25
N SER A 211 -9.02 -2.63 15.78
CA SER A 211 -9.00 -4.01 16.30
C SER A 211 -8.71 -5.06 15.22
N MET A 212 -9.00 -4.74 13.95
CA MET A 212 -8.70 -5.60 12.81
C MET A 212 -7.19 -5.83 12.64
N HIS A 213 -6.36 -4.85 12.98
CA HIS A 213 -4.89 -5.01 12.94
C HIS A 213 -4.40 -5.91 14.08
N TRP A 214 -4.96 -5.72 15.26
CA TRP A 214 -4.55 -6.45 16.46
C TRP A 214 -4.84 -7.93 16.34
N HIS A 215 -6.01 -8.27 15.80
CA HIS A 215 -6.41 -9.64 15.53
C HIS A 215 -5.60 -10.28 14.41
N ARG A 216 -5.18 -9.49 13.40
CA ARG A 216 -4.31 -9.99 12.33
C ARG A 216 -2.92 -10.32 12.85
N ASP A 217 -2.36 -9.45 13.71
CA ASP A 217 -0.99 -9.58 14.20
C ASP A 217 -0.91 -10.60 15.36
N ASP A 218 -1.96 -10.71 16.19
CA ASP A 218 -2.18 -11.81 17.14
C ASP A 218 -3.68 -12.19 17.20
N PRO A 219 -4.08 -13.36 16.64
CA PRO A 219 -5.48 -13.82 16.63
C PRO A 219 -6.13 -13.96 18.01
N LYS A 220 -5.35 -13.99 19.10
CA LYS A 220 -5.89 -14.01 20.47
C LYS A 220 -6.47 -12.67 20.90
N ASN A 221 -6.10 -11.57 20.24
CA ASN A 221 -6.73 -10.28 20.47
C ASN A 221 -8.11 -10.29 19.81
N PRO A 222 -9.20 -10.21 20.59
CA PRO A 222 -10.54 -10.20 20.02
C PRO A 222 -10.79 -8.89 19.28
N ARG A 223 -11.56 -8.96 18.19
CA ARG A 223 -11.99 -7.74 17.48
C ARG A 223 -13.03 -7.01 18.32
N PHE A 224 -13.20 -5.72 18.06
CA PHE A 224 -14.22 -4.90 18.72
C PHE A 224 -15.61 -5.56 18.67
N VAL A 225 -16.00 -6.06 17.50
CA VAL A 225 -17.31 -6.71 17.30
C VAL A 225 -17.46 -8.02 18.06
N ASP A 226 -16.35 -8.68 18.38
CA ASP A 226 -16.35 -9.93 19.14
C ASP A 226 -16.40 -9.64 20.65
N LEU A 227 -15.77 -8.54 21.11
CA LEU A 227 -15.84 -8.05 22.49
C LEU A 227 -17.22 -7.48 22.85
N TYR A 228 -17.88 -6.85 21.88
CA TYR A 228 -19.07 -6.04 22.06
C TYR A 228 -20.15 -6.46 21.05
N PRO A 229 -20.78 -7.63 21.19
CA PRO A 229 -21.75 -8.14 20.20
C PRO A 229 -22.97 -7.21 20.01
N ASP A 230 -23.34 -6.48 21.06
CA ASP A 230 -24.44 -5.51 21.08
C ASP A 230 -23.98 -4.06 20.87
N TRP A 231 -22.83 -3.86 20.22
CA TRP A 231 -22.24 -2.53 19.96
C TRP A 231 -23.21 -1.54 19.31
N LYS A 232 -24.20 -2.03 18.56
CA LYS A 232 -25.21 -1.19 17.91
C LYS A 232 -26.10 -0.43 18.88
N ASN A 233 -26.28 -0.93 20.11
CA ASN A 233 -27.16 -0.33 21.11
C ASN A 233 -26.51 0.84 21.87
N ASP A 234 -25.17 0.84 21.97
CA ASP A 234 -24.38 1.91 22.59
C ASP A 234 -23.00 1.95 21.92
N TYR A 235 -22.98 2.45 20.69
CA TYR A 235 -21.76 2.40 19.88
C TYR A 235 -20.64 3.23 20.51
N LEU A 236 -20.91 4.50 20.82
CA LEU A 236 -19.91 5.42 21.35
C LEU A 236 -19.38 4.95 22.71
N GLY A 237 -20.25 4.49 23.61
CA GLY A 237 -19.83 4.02 24.92
C GLY A 237 -19.04 2.71 24.86
N GLN A 238 -19.38 1.81 23.95
CA GLN A 238 -18.63 0.55 23.78
C GLN A 238 -17.30 0.78 23.08
N PHE A 239 -17.25 1.65 22.07
CA PHE A 239 -16.00 2.00 21.38
C PHE A 239 -15.05 2.80 22.27
N ALA A 240 -15.55 3.71 23.12
CA ALA A 240 -14.74 4.39 24.12
C ALA A 240 -14.14 3.41 25.13
N ARG A 241 -14.90 2.41 25.58
CA ARG A 241 -14.40 1.34 26.46
C ARG A 241 -13.32 0.50 25.77
N TYR A 242 -13.54 0.12 24.51
CA TYR A 242 -12.54 -0.54 23.69
C TYR A 242 -11.26 0.29 23.60
N ALA A 243 -11.36 1.57 23.22
CA ALA A 243 -10.22 2.46 23.10
C ALA A 243 -9.46 2.60 24.43
N ASN A 244 -10.18 2.72 25.55
CA ASN A 244 -9.57 2.79 26.87
C ASN A 244 -8.78 1.51 27.22
N MET A 245 -9.35 0.32 27.01
CA MET A 245 -8.64 -0.95 27.25
C MET A 245 -7.45 -1.17 26.32
N THR A 246 -7.51 -0.58 25.14
CA THR A 246 -6.45 -0.64 24.14
C THR A 246 -5.29 0.29 24.50
N LEU A 247 -5.59 1.56 24.79
CA LEU A 247 -4.59 2.59 25.07
C LEU A 247 -4.01 2.47 26.48
N PHE A 248 -4.77 1.91 27.41
CA PHE A 248 -4.41 1.74 28.81
C PHE A 248 -4.58 0.26 29.24
N PRO A 249 -3.70 -0.67 28.82
CA PRO A 249 -3.84 -2.10 29.09
C PRO A 249 -3.89 -2.45 30.59
N GLU A 250 -3.31 -1.63 31.45
CA GLU A 250 -3.38 -1.72 32.91
C GLU A 250 -4.80 -1.55 33.46
N THR A 251 -5.69 -0.91 32.69
CA THR A 251 -7.10 -0.75 33.06
C THR A 251 -7.95 -1.98 32.76
N ARG A 252 -7.40 -3.02 32.12
CA ARG A 252 -8.07 -4.31 31.82
C ARG A 252 -8.46 -5.13 33.07
N ASN A 253 -8.32 -4.58 34.27
CA ASN A 253 -8.73 -5.23 35.51
C ASN A 253 -10.28 -5.29 35.58
N PRO A 254 -10.90 -6.48 35.70
CA PRO A 254 -12.36 -6.61 35.78
C PRO A 254 -13.00 -5.88 36.98
N ASN A 255 -12.22 -5.52 38.00
CA ASN A 255 -12.67 -4.69 39.12
C ASN A 255 -12.79 -3.19 38.77
N ASN A 256 -12.13 -2.72 37.70
CA ASN A 256 -12.20 -1.33 37.21
C ASN A 256 -13.34 -1.09 36.21
N GLU A 257 -13.96 -2.15 35.67
CA GLU A 257 -15.12 -2.01 34.77
C GLU A 257 -16.33 -1.33 35.44
N LYS A 258 -16.45 -1.45 36.77
CA LYS A 258 -17.47 -0.72 37.55
C LYS A 258 -17.17 0.77 37.71
N GLY A 259 -15.92 1.21 37.55
CA GLY A 259 -15.47 2.61 37.65
C GLY A 259 -15.61 3.42 36.36
N LEU A 260 -15.91 2.77 35.23
CA LEU A 260 -16.15 3.44 33.94
C LEU A 260 -17.59 3.91 33.75
N LYS A 261 -18.49 3.60 34.70
CA LYS A 261 -19.76 4.33 34.81
C LYS A 261 -19.42 5.74 35.32
N GLN A 262 -19.58 6.74 34.46
CA GLN A 262 -19.55 8.18 34.77
C GLN A 262 -18.20 8.92 34.77
N ARG A 263 -17.36 8.69 33.75
CA ARG A 263 -16.66 9.84 33.18
C ARG A 263 -17.05 9.99 31.73
N ARG A 264 -18.00 10.91 31.49
CA ARG A 264 -18.07 11.62 30.22
C ARG A 264 -16.68 12.24 30.05
N VAL A 265 -15.83 11.61 29.25
CA VAL A 265 -14.67 12.30 28.71
C VAL A 265 -15.28 13.25 27.70
N GLU A 266 -15.43 14.51 28.09
CA GLU A 266 -15.77 15.54 27.10
C GLU A 266 -14.58 15.60 26.12
N PRO A 267 -14.82 15.45 24.82
CA PRO A 267 -13.75 15.59 23.85
C PRO A 267 -13.29 17.04 23.85
N ASP A 268 -12.06 17.30 24.32
CA ASP A 268 -11.41 18.62 24.22
C ASP A 268 -11.15 19.05 22.76
N ILE A 269 -11.35 18.14 21.80
CA ILE A 269 -11.43 18.47 20.37
C ILE A 269 -12.88 18.33 19.93
N VAL A 270 -13.63 19.42 20.12
CA VAL A 270 -14.89 19.68 19.44
C VAL A 270 -14.53 20.18 18.03
N LEU A 271 -14.62 19.33 17.00
CA LEU A 271 -14.74 19.82 15.62
C LEU A 271 -16.19 20.28 15.40
N GLU A 272 -16.56 21.36 16.08
CA GLU A 272 -17.74 22.14 15.75
C GLU A 272 -17.43 22.87 14.45
N THR A 273 -17.87 22.30 13.34
CA THR A 273 -18.35 23.10 12.21
C THR A 273 -19.46 22.35 11.51
N TYR A 274 -20.69 22.59 11.96
CA TYR A 274 -21.81 22.94 11.07
C TYR A 274 -22.63 23.98 11.84
N PRO A 275 -22.89 25.15 11.24
CA PRO A 275 -24.03 25.20 10.33
C PRO A 275 -23.80 26.03 9.05
N ASP A 276 -24.59 25.66 8.04
CA ASP A 276 -24.98 26.33 6.79
C ASP A 276 -23.90 26.93 5.87
#